data_AF-A4YPT1-F1
#
_entry.id   AF-A4YPT1-F1
#
_cell.length_a   1.000
_cell.length_b   1.000
_cell.length_c   1.000
_cell.angle_alpha   90.00
_cell.angle_beta   90.00
_cell.angle_gamma   90.00
#
_symmetry.space_group_name_H-M   'P 1'
#
loop_
_entity.id
_entity.type
_entity.pdbx_description
1 polymer ?
#
loop_
_entity_poly.entity_id
_entity_poly.type
_entity_poly.pdbx_seq_one_letter_code
_entity_poly.pdbx_strand_id
1 'polypeptide(L)' 'MPDHEQKQAALSYLNEAWAEARHDGVDGDCLAQASLFAALAELVTTYGEDAVASFVEAMPERVRNGEFSLARATQ' A
#
# COMPACT_ATOMS: atom_id res chain seq x y z
N MET A 1 2.58 -17.78 12.19
CA MET A 1 3.20 -17.66 10.85
C MET A 1 4.42 -16.76 10.96
N PRO A 2 5.56 -17.10 10.34
CA PRO A 2 6.66 -16.17 10.11
C PRO A 2 6.20 -14.87 9.43
N ASP A 3 6.90 -13.75 9.69
CA ASP A 3 6.51 -12.42 9.17
C ASP A 3 6.37 -12.35 7.65
N HIS A 4 7.20 -13.08 6.91
CA HIS A 4 7.13 -13.11 5.45
C HIS A 4 5.84 -13.79 4.95
N GLU A 5 5.42 -14.88 5.60
CA GLU A 5 4.15 -15.54 5.27
C GLU A 5 2.96 -14.64 5.63
N GLN A 6 3.02 -13.91 6.74
CA GLN A 6 1.96 -12.96 7.12
C GLN A 6 1.84 -11.83 6.10
N LYS A 7 2.96 -11.25 5.66
CA LYS A 7 2.98 -10.22 4.61
C LYS A 7 2.42 -10.76 3.29
N GLN A 8 2.79 -11.97 2.90
CA GLN A 8 2.28 -12.58 1.68
C GLN A 8 0.76 -12.84 1.76
N ALA A 9 0.26 -13.36 2.89
CA ALA A 9 -1.16 -13.57 3.09
C ALA A 9 -1.94 -12.24 3.05
N ALA A 10 -1.44 -11.20 3.71
CA ALA A 10 -2.05 -9.87 3.67
C ALA A 10 -2.12 -9.31 2.24
N LEU A 11 -1.06 -9.46 1.44
CA LEU A 11 -1.07 -9.06 0.03
C LEU A 11 -2.11 -9.82 -0.79
N SER A 12 -2.28 -11.12 -0.58
CA SER A 12 -3.32 -11.90 -1.25
C SER A 12 -4.72 -11.38 -0.92
N TYR A 13 -5.02 -11.15 0.37
CA TYR A 13 -6.31 -10.58 0.78
C TYR A 13 -6.57 -9.20 0.18
N LEU A 14 -5.55 -8.33 0.13
CA LEU A 14 -5.67 -7.02 -0.49
C LEU A 14 -5.92 -7.11 -1.99
N ASN A 15 -5.24 -8.02 -2.69
CA ASN A 15 -5.44 -8.22 -4.12
C ASN A 15 -6.86 -8.72 -4.44
N GLU A 16 -7.39 -9.64 -3.62
CA GLU A 16 -8.76 -10.12 -3.76
C GLU A 16 -9.78 -9.00 -3.50
N ALA A 17 -9.60 -8.23 -2.42
CA ALA A 17 -10.45 -7.07 -2.13
C ALA A 17 -10.42 -6.03 -3.25
N TRP A 18 -9.26 -5.84 -3.88
CA TRP A 18 -9.11 -4.93 -5.02
C TRP A 18 -9.77 -5.44 -6.29
N ALA A 19 -9.71 -6.75 -6.55
CA ALA A 19 -10.40 -7.37 -7.67
C ALA A 19 -11.91 -7.23 -7.53
N GLU A 20 -12.44 -7.48 -6.33
CA GLU A 20 -13.87 -7.38 -6.03
C GLU A 20 -14.36 -5.93 -6.13
N ALA A 21 -13.68 -4.97 -5.52
CA ALA A 21 -14.06 -3.56 -5.60
C ALA A 21 -14.12 -3.06 -7.05
N ARG A 22 -13.17 -3.51 -7.90
CA ARG A 22 -13.20 -3.17 -9.33
C ARG A 22 -14.34 -3.88 -10.07
N HIS A 23 -14.68 -5.11 -9.68
CA HIS A 23 -15.85 -5.82 -10.22
C HIS A 23 -17.15 -5.06 -9.94
N ASP A 24 -17.27 -4.49 -8.74
CA ASP A 24 -18.39 -3.65 -8.31
C ASP A 24 -18.40 -2.24 -8.94
N GLY A 25 -17.40 -1.91 -9.76
CA GLY A 25 -17.31 -0.64 -10.48
C GLY A 25 -16.67 0.51 -9.69
N VAL A 26 -15.96 0.21 -8.59
CA VAL A 26 -15.18 1.22 -7.85
C VAL A 26 -14.01 1.68 -8.71
N ASP A 27 -13.84 3.00 -8.80
CA ASP A 27 -12.71 3.60 -9.51
C ASP A 27 -11.37 3.24 -8.86
N GLY A 28 -10.38 2.91 -9.69
CA GLY A 28 -9.08 2.43 -9.24
C GLY A 28 -8.25 3.49 -8.50
N ASP A 29 -8.40 4.77 -8.84
CA ASP A 29 -7.72 5.87 -8.13
C ASP A 29 -8.36 6.09 -6.76
N CYS A 30 -9.69 6.11 -6.70
CA CYS A 30 -10.43 6.15 -5.43
C CYS A 30 -10.02 5.01 -4.49
N LEU A 31 -9.93 3.78 -5.02
CA LEU A 31 -9.53 2.62 -4.24
C LEU A 31 -8.08 2.71 -3.75
N ALA A 32 -7.17 3.23 -4.58
CA ALA A 32 -5.76 3.44 -4.21
C ALA A 32 -5.63 4.48 -3.08
N GLN A 33 -6.34 5.60 -3.18
CA GLN A 33 -6.35 6.65 -2.16
C GLN A 33 -6.93 6.13 -0.83
N ALA A 34 -8.06 5.41 -0.88
CA ALA A 34 -8.65 4.80 0.30
C ALA A 34 -7.73 3.76 0.95
N SER A 35 -7.06 2.93 0.15
CA SER A 35 -6.10 1.94 0.64
C SER A 35 -4.88 2.61 1.31
N LEU A 36 -4.36 3.69 0.71
CA LEU A 36 -3.25 4.45 1.30
C LEU A 36 -3.65 5.07 2.64
N PHE A 37 -4.85 5.66 2.72
CA PHE A 37 -5.37 6.20 3.97
C PHE A 37 -5.47 5.11 5.04
N ALA A 38 -6.08 3.97 4.73
CA ALA A 38 -6.24 2.87 5.67
C ALA A 38 -4.87 2.35 6.17
N ALA A 39 -3.90 2.19 5.26
CA ALA A 39 -2.55 1.76 5.61
C ALA A 39 -1.86 2.78 6.55
N LEU A 40 -1.93 4.07 6.25
CA LEU A 40 -1.32 5.10 7.11
C LEU A 40 -2.02 5.21 8.47
N ALA A 41 -3.35 5.09 8.51
CA ALA A 41 -4.12 5.13 9.76
C ALA A 41 -3.76 3.96 10.70
N GLU A 42 -3.57 2.76 10.17
CA GLU A 42 -3.12 1.59 10.93
C GLU A 42 -1.69 1.78 11.46
N LEU A 43 -0.79 2.30 10.62
CA LEU A 43 0.59 2.60 11.03
C LEU A 43 0.63 3.67 12.12
N VAL A 44 -0.19 4.73 12.01
CA VAL A 44 -0.27 5.79 13.04
C VAL A 44 -0.83 5.23 14.34
N THR A 45 -1.86 4.37 14.26
CA THR A 45 -2.43 3.70 15.43
C THR A 45 -1.41 2.81 16.14
N THR A 46 -0.54 2.14 15.38
CA THR A 46 0.46 1.21 15.92
C THR A 46 1.72 1.92 16.43
N TYR A 47 2.20 2.95 15.72
CA TYR A 47 3.53 3.53 15.92
C TYR A 47 3.53 5.02 16.32
N GLY A 48 2.40 5.71 16.19
CA GLY A 48 2.26 7.15 16.44
C GLY A 48 2.60 8.03 15.22
N GLU A 49 2.11 9.26 15.24
CA GLU A 49 2.19 10.21 14.12
C GLU A 49 3.64 10.55 13.72
N ASP A 50 4.51 10.88 14.68
CA ASP A 50 5.90 11.26 14.40
C ASP A 50 6.70 10.14 13.74
N ALA A 51 6.51 8.89 14.19
CA ALA A 51 7.19 7.73 13.62
C ALA A 51 6.76 7.48 12.17
N VAL A 52 5.46 7.63 11.89
CA VAL A 52 4.92 7.47 10.53
C VAL A 52 5.33 8.64 9.63
N ALA A 53 5.36 9.87 10.16
CA ALA A 53 5.86 11.04 9.42
C ALA A 53 7.29 10.81 8.93
N SER A 54 8.19 10.37 9.82
CA SER A 54 9.56 10.04 9.43
C SER A 54 9.64 8.88 8.43
N PHE A 55 8.78 7.87 8.55
CA PHE A 55 8.69 6.78 7.57
C PHE A 55 8.30 7.26 6.17
N VAL A 56 7.32 8.18 6.06
CA VAL A 56 6.83 8.66 4.76
C VAL A 56 7.69 9.75 4.14
N GLU A 57 8.58 10.41 4.89
CA GLU A 57 9.50 11.43 4.36
C GLU A 57 10.35 10.94 3.19
N ALA A 58 10.73 9.66 3.19
CA ALA A 58 11.51 9.06 2.10
C ALA A 58 10.66 8.71 0.87
N MET A 59 9.33 8.61 0.99
CA MET A 59 8.47 8.13 -0.10
C MET A 59 8.53 8.96 -1.38
N PRO A 60 8.54 10.31 -1.36
CA PRO A 60 8.62 11.11 -2.58
C PRO A 60 9.85 10.81 -3.42
N GLU A 61 11.00 10.55 -2.78
CA GLU A 61 12.23 10.18 -3.48
C GLU A 61 12.09 8.80 -4.13
N ARG A 62 11.58 7.82 -3.38
CA ARG A 62 11.33 6.45 -3.87
C ARG A 62 10.38 6.41 -5.07
N VAL A 63 9.32 7.23 -5.03
CA VAL A 63 8.38 7.41 -6.15
C VAL A 63 9.09 7.98 -7.37
N ARG A 64 9.89 9.04 -7.23
CA ARG A 64 10.65 9.64 -8.33
C ARG A 64 11.70 8.69 -8.91
N ASN A 65 12.27 7.83 -8.06
CA ASN A 65 13.20 6.78 -8.48
C ASN A 65 12.50 5.63 -9.23
N GLY A 66 11.16 5.61 -9.27
CA GLY A 66 10.36 4.64 -9.99
C GLY A 66 10.17 3.32 -9.27
N GLU A 67 10.38 3.26 -7.95
CA GLU A 67 10.24 2.02 -7.15
C GLU A 67 8.83 1.42 -7.22
N PHE A 68 7.81 2.24 -7.48
CA PHE A 68 6.41 1.83 -7.59
C PHE A 68 5.91 1.79 -9.03
N SER A 69 6.78 2.05 -10.01
CA SER A 69 6.44 1.99 -11.43
C SER A 69 6.54 0.56 -11.94
N LEU A 70 5.39 -0.11 -12.12
CA LEU A 70 5.31 -1.49 -12.59
C LEU A 70 6.03 -1.74 -13.94
N ALA A 71 6.19 -0.71 -14.77
CA ALA A 71 6.88 -0.79 -16.06
C ALA A 71 8.40 -1.03 -15.98
N ARG A 72 9.05 -0.84 -14.82
CA ARG A 72 10.49 -1.09 -14.62
C ARG A 72 10.82 -2.46 -14.04
N ALA A 73 9.83 -3.24 -13.63
CA ALA A 73 10.03 -4.58 -13.07
C ALA A 73 10.24 -5.66 -14.15
N THR A 74 10.12 -5.30 -15.44
CA THR A 74 10.17 -6.23 -16.58
C THR A 74 11.34 -5.97 -17.54
N GLN A 75 12.32 -5.13 -17.18
CA GLN A 75 13.53 -4.87 -17.97
C GLN A 75 14.79 -5.33 -17.26
#